data_AF-A0A2E0T5F4-F1
#
_entry.id   AF-A0A2E0T5F4-F1
#
_cell.length_a   1.000
_cell.length_b   1.000
_cell.length_c   1.000
_cell.angle_alpha   90.00
_cell.angle_beta   90.00
_cell.angle_gamma   90.00
#
_symmetry.space_group_name_H-M   'P 1'
#
loop_
_entity.id
_entity.type
_entity.pdbx_description
1 polymer ?
#
loop_
_entity_poly.entity_id
_entity_poly.type
_entity_poly.pdbx_seq_one_letter_code
_entity_poly.pdbx_strand_id
1 'polypeptide(L)'
;MIKIFIILFALIAIVYSFNWLASYSGEVLFLLGEYEVTISPLFFVISSLAIIFFSILSWSLLASLYNLPKKIHSMKEARNNEKVQNAIISGLVNASAGNVNAAEIEIKKIDKIKKNTSDVMVLLLKAQSASLKKDNAELNRIFQKMGSIETTKMLSYRGLYTISKSSKNPQKSIELLKEAETYNNTEPWVIDELLKCYLITQNWKSAAEIIDKKLSNKLIQRKIYNLHKSAILTAQALFLEEQNPSESLNLALDAIKLNKNQIIAAIISARILIEQGDKKKAEKIIYDTWKSTQHEDLAYLLSYTNPGASPKQRVEKIEALIKKTKVSGIEGDIALCRAHMDAKNFDLAKQIIEKHINGNTSRRIYEILAEIDSNLSKGNTKLREWMGKAINARYDTNWSADDFTSDVWLPCIPDTGDIKIFKWGDHKIKLMDENNNYFNNFAKSKLLSSNRVSYGIQEKEVNDEVIEVQELTQEKDKSIKVKKIDKKANKPKKSEITEEITVPDDPGIINDEEIHEP
;
A
#
# COMPACT_ATOMS: atom_id res chain seq x y z
N MET A 1 29.76 -25.25 57.24
CA MET A 1 30.45 -25.56 58.52
C MET A 1 30.58 -24.35 59.44
N ILE A 2 31.21 -23.23 59.07
CA ILE A 2 31.44 -22.05 59.95
C ILE A 2 30.22 -21.63 60.80
N LYS A 3 29.02 -21.51 60.22
CA LYS A 3 27.79 -21.16 60.98
C LYS A 3 27.49 -22.11 62.15
N ILE A 4 27.82 -23.40 62.04
CA ILE A 4 27.62 -24.41 63.10
C ILE A 4 28.63 -24.20 64.23
N PHE A 5 29.90 -23.90 63.91
CA PHE A 5 30.91 -23.58 64.92
C PHE A 5 30.57 -22.31 65.70
N ILE A 6 30.05 -21.27 65.03
CA ILE A 6 29.62 -20.03 65.69
C ILE A 6 28.43 -20.30 66.64
N ILE A 7 27.44 -21.10 66.21
CA ILE A 7 26.30 -21.49 67.06
C ILE A 7 26.77 -22.35 68.24
N LEU A 8 27.67 -23.31 68.02
CA LEU A 8 28.23 -24.16 69.08
C LEU A 8 29.01 -23.33 70.11
N PHE A 9 29.86 -22.41 69.66
CA PHE A 9 30.62 -21.51 70.53
C PHE A 9 29.70 -20.58 71.33
N ALA A 10 28.68 -20.00 70.68
CA ALA A 10 27.68 -19.20 71.37
C ALA A 10 26.90 -20.00 72.42
N LEU A 11 26.55 -21.26 72.13
CA LEU A 11 25.82 -22.13 73.05
C LEU A 11 26.69 -22.55 74.25
N ILE A 12 27.98 -22.84 74.03
CA ILE A 12 28.96 -23.08 75.11
C ILE A 12 29.14 -21.81 75.97
N ALA A 13 29.27 -20.63 75.34
CA ALA A 13 29.38 -19.36 76.06
C ALA A 13 28.13 -19.06 76.91
N ILE A 14 26.92 -19.30 76.37
CA ILE A 14 25.66 -19.17 77.10
C ILE A 14 25.63 -20.11 78.32
N VAL A 15 25.95 -21.40 78.13
CA VAL A 15 25.98 -22.38 79.25
C VAL A 15 27.01 -21.98 80.31
N TYR A 16 28.19 -21.51 79.91
CA TYR A 16 29.23 -21.04 80.82
C TYR A 16 28.80 -19.81 81.62
N SER A 17 28.25 -18.79 80.95
CA SER A 17 27.71 -17.58 81.60
C SER A 17 26.54 -17.90 82.53
N PHE A 18 25.67 -18.85 82.18
CA PHE A 18 24.55 -19.27 83.03
C PHE A 18 25.02 -20.00 84.29
N ASN A 19 26.07 -20.83 84.18
CA ASN A 19 26.67 -21.54 85.31
C ASN A 19 27.43 -20.59 86.26
N TRP A 20 28.18 -19.64 85.70
CA TRP A 20 28.81 -18.56 86.48
C TRP A 20 27.77 -17.70 87.22
N LEU A 21 26.66 -17.35 86.56
CA LEU A 21 25.57 -16.58 87.18
C LEU A 21 24.82 -17.38 88.27
N ALA A 22 24.60 -18.68 88.06
CA ALA A 22 24.02 -19.57 89.06
C ALA A 22 24.90 -19.78 90.31
N SER A 23 26.20 -19.45 90.21
CA SER A 23 27.16 -19.53 91.33
C SER A 23 27.11 -18.31 92.26
N TYR A 24 26.33 -17.26 91.94
CA TYR A 24 26.22 -16.03 92.74
C TYR A 24 25.01 -16.04 93.68
N SER A 25 25.24 -16.31 94.97
CA SER A 25 24.23 -16.26 96.03
C SER A 25 23.96 -14.83 96.55
N GLY A 26 23.59 -13.93 95.64
CA GLY A 26 23.05 -12.61 96.00
C GLY A 26 21.52 -12.64 96.13
N GLU A 27 20.94 -11.57 96.66
CA GLU A 27 19.49 -11.31 96.62
C GLU A 27 19.22 -10.00 95.88
N VAL A 28 18.16 -9.96 95.06
CA VAL A 28 17.69 -8.72 94.43
C VAL A 28 16.44 -8.26 95.17
N LEU A 29 16.59 -7.21 95.97
CA LEU A 29 15.50 -6.55 96.68
C LEU A 29 14.73 -5.61 95.74
N PHE A 30 13.45 -5.91 95.51
CA PHE A 30 12.50 -4.97 94.92
C PHE A 30 11.69 -4.30 96.04
N LEU A 31 11.96 -3.01 96.25
CA LEU A 31 11.18 -2.12 97.11
C LEU A 31 10.04 -1.51 96.28
N LEU A 32 8.80 -1.90 96.56
CA LEU A 32 7.63 -1.39 95.84
C LEU A 32 6.59 -0.84 96.83
N GLY A 33 6.86 0.37 97.33
CA GLY A 33 6.13 0.95 98.46
C GLY A 33 6.51 0.22 99.75
N GLU A 34 5.52 -0.25 100.50
CA GLU A 34 5.72 -1.02 101.75
C GLU A 34 5.94 -2.52 101.51
N TYR A 35 5.95 -2.98 100.24
CA TYR A 35 6.24 -4.38 99.91
C TYR A 35 7.70 -4.57 99.52
N GLU A 36 8.44 -5.27 100.37
CA GLU A 36 9.75 -5.86 100.04
C GLU A 36 9.56 -7.22 99.39
N VAL A 37 10.10 -7.40 98.18
CA VAL A 37 10.13 -8.69 97.49
C VAL A 37 11.58 -9.07 97.20
N THR A 38 12.11 -10.04 97.96
CA THR A 38 13.41 -10.65 97.71
C THR A 38 13.29 -11.67 96.57
N ILE A 39 14.06 -11.46 95.50
CA ILE A 39 14.05 -12.32 94.32
C ILE A 39 15.48 -12.82 94.05
N SER A 40 15.61 -14.13 93.77
CA SER A 40 16.89 -14.70 93.36
C SER A 40 17.37 -14.07 92.04
N PRO A 41 18.66 -13.66 91.92
CA PRO A 41 19.23 -13.08 90.70
C PRO A 41 18.98 -13.93 89.44
N LEU A 42 18.98 -15.26 89.59
CA LEU A 42 18.68 -16.20 88.50
C LEU A 42 17.25 -15.99 87.97
N PHE A 43 16.26 -15.90 88.86
CA PHE A 43 14.86 -15.67 88.49
C PHE A 43 14.67 -14.28 87.87
N PHE A 44 15.33 -13.25 88.40
CA PHE A 44 15.29 -11.91 87.82
C PHE A 44 15.83 -11.88 86.38
N VAL A 45 16.98 -12.51 86.12
CA VAL A 45 17.57 -12.56 84.77
C VAL A 45 16.73 -13.40 83.81
N ILE A 46 16.20 -14.56 84.24
CA ILE A 46 15.28 -15.38 83.44
C ILE A 46 14.00 -14.60 83.10
N SER A 47 13.41 -13.92 84.08
CA SER A 47 12.18 -13.12 83.91
C SER A 47 12.42 -11.94 82.95
N SER A 48 13.53 -11.21 83.12
CA SER A 48 13.93 -10.12 82.22
C SER A 48 14.13 -10.59 80.78
N LEU A 49 14.83 -11.72 80.58
CA LEU A 49 14.99 -12.36 79.27
C LEU A 49 13.64 -12.79 78.67
N ALA A 50 12.73 -13.34 79.47
CA ALA A 50 11.39 -13.71 79.03
C ALA A 50 10.56 -12.49 78.60
N ILE A 51 10.58 -11.39 79.37
CA ILE A 51 9.90 -10.13 79.03
C ILE A 51 10.44 -9.55 77.72
N ILE A 52 11.76 -9.53 77.53
CA ILE A 52 12.40 -9.09 76.29
C ILE A 52 11.97 -9.98 75.11
N PHE A 53 11.97 -11.31 75.30
CA PHE A 53 11.55 -12.27 74.27
C PHE A 53 10.06 -12.09 73.90
N PHE A 54 9.16 -11.99 74.88
CA PHE A 54 7.73 -11.77 74.63
C PHE A 54 7.44 -10.40 74.00
N SER A 55 8.21 -9.36 74.34
CA SER A 55 8.12 -8.03 73.70
C SER A 55 8.54 -8.10 72.22
N ILE A 56 9.68 -8.72 71.92
CA ILE A 56 10.16 -8.94 70.54
C ILE A 56 9.16 -9.79 69.74
N LEU A 57 8.62 -10.86 70.34
CA LEU A 57 7.64 -11.74 69.71
C LEU A 57 6.32 -10.99 69.42
N SER A 58 5.82 -10.20 70.37
CA SER A 58 4.61 -9.39 70.20
C SER A 58 4.79 -8.32 69.12
N TRP A 59 5.93 -7.62 69.12
CA TRP A 59 6.26 -6.64 68.09
C TRP A 59 6.40 -7.28 66.70
N SER A 60 7.01 -8.46 66.62
CA SER A 60 7.13 -9.25 65.39
C SER A 60 5.77 -9.70 64.85
N LEU A 61 4.87 -10.16 65.72
CA LEU A 61 3.49 -10.52 65.37
C LEU A 61 2.69 -9.31 64.86
N LEU A 62 2.75 -8.18 65.56
CA LEU A 62 2.10 -6.92 65.15
C LEU A 62 2.65 -6.41 63.81
N ALA A 63 3.97 -6.39 63.63
CA ALA A 63 4.62 -5.98 62.38
C ALA A 63 4.32 -6.93 61.22
N SER A 64 4.18 -8.24 61.48
CA SER A 64 3.75 -9.22 60.50
C SER A 64 2.28 -9.01 60.10
N LEU A 65 1.39 -8.79 61.07
CA LEU A 65 -0.04 -8.55 60.85
C LEU A 65 -0.28 -7.26 60.06
N TYR A 66 0.49 -6.20 60.31
CA TYR A 66 0.42 -4.95 59.55
C TYR A 66 0.94 -5.07 58.10
N ASN A 67 1.89 -5.99 57.84
CA ASN A 67 2.44 -6.22 56.50
C ASN A 67 1.75 -7.36 55.72
N LEU A 68 0.95 -8.20 56.38
CA LEU A 68 0.18 -9.29 55.76
C LEU A 68 -0.75 -8.81 54.63
N PRO A 69 -1.53 -7.71 54.77
CA PRO A 69 -2.35 -7.18 53.68
C PRO A 69 -1.56 -6.87 52.40
N LYS A 70 -0.35 -6.32 52.53
CA LYS A 70 0.53 -6.01 51.38
C LYS A 70 1.01 -7.28 50.68
N LYS A 71 1.38 -8.32 51.44
CA LYS A 71 1.77 -9.63 50.89
C LYS A 71 0.60 -10.34 50.21
N ILE A 72 -0.60 -10.28 50.78
CA ILE A 72 -1.81 -10.87 50.17
C ILE A 72 -2.19 -10.13 48.88
N HIS A 73 -2.05 -8.79 48.85
CA HIS A 73 -2.27 -8.01 47.63
C HIS A 73 -1.28 -8.41 46.54
N SER A 74 0.03 -8.41 46.80
CA SER A 74 1.03 -8.73 45.79
C SER A 74 0.94 -10.18 45.30
N MET A 75 0.59 -11.15 46.16
CA MET A 75 0.31 -12.53 45.74
C MET A 75 -0.94 -12.64 44.85
N LYS A 76 -2.02 -11.91 45.17
CA LYS A 76 -3.24 -11.86 44.33
C LYS A 76 -2.96 -11.18 42.99
N GLU A 77 -2.17 -10.11 43.00
CA GLU A 77 -1.77 -9.36 41.82
C GLU A 77 -0.86 -10.19 40.91
N ALA A 78 0.13 -10.89 41.45
CA ALA A 78 0.97 -11.82 40.71
C ALA A 78 0.14 -12.93 40.02
N ARG A 79 -0.76 -13.59 40.76
CA ARG A 79 -1.69 -14.60 40.20
C ARG A 79 -2.65 -14.02 39.15
N ASN A 80 -3.03 -12.75 39.26
CA ASN A 80 -3.85 -12.07 38.26
C ASN A 80 -3.03 -11.71 37.01
N ASN A 81 -1.77 -11.29 37.17
CA ASN A 81 -0.86 -11.01 36.07
C ASN A 81 -0.54 -12.30 35.29
N GLU A 82 -0.22 -13.40 35.97
CA GLU A 82 -0.03 -14.73 35.40
C GLU A 82 -1.26 -15.19 34.59
N LYS A 83 -2.47 -15.07 35.15
CA LYS A 83 -3.72 -15.40 34.45
C LYS A 83 -3.95 -14.52 33.22
N VAL A 84 -3.62 -13.23 33.29
CA VAL A 84 -3.72 -12.32 32.13
C VAL A 84 -2.68 -12.68 31.07
N GLN A 85 -1.44 -12.99 31.44
CA GLN A 85 -0.40 -13.44 30.50
C GLN A 85 -0.79 -14.75 29.80
N ASN A 86 -1.29 -15.75 30.54
CA ASN A 86 -1.75 -17.02 29.98
C ASN A 86 -2.97 -16.85 29.06
N ALA A 87 -3.88 -15.93 29.39
CA ALA A 87 -5.01 -15.57 28.51
C ALA A 87 -4.56 -14.76 27.28
N ILE A 88 -3.55 -13.89 27.38
CA ILE A 88 -2.95 -13.20 26.23
C ILE A 88 -2.32 -14.22 25.27
N ILE A 89 -1.52 -15.16 25.79
CA ILE A 89 -0.85 -16.20 24.99
C ILE A 89 -1.89 -17.09 24.31
N SER A 90 -2.83 -17.64 25.07
CA SER A 90 -3.93 -18.48 24.53
C SER A 90 -4.78 -17.70 23.52
N GLY A 91 -5.09 -16.43 23.79
CA GLY A 91 -5.86 -15.57 22.89
C GLY A 91 -5.13 -15.29 21.59
N LEU A 92 -3.82 -15.02 21.65
CA LEU A 92 -2.99 -14.74 20.48
C LEU A 92 -2.79 -15.99 19.62
N VAL A 93 -2.59 -17.17 20.23
CA VAL A 93 -2.54 -18.46 19.51
C VAL A 93 -3.87 -18.73 18.80
N ASN A 94 -5.00 -18.58 19.49
CA ASN A 94 -6.33 -18.74 18.88
C ASN A 94 -6.57 -17.75 17.74
N ALA A 95 -6.20 -16.47 17.90
CA ALA A 95 -6.33 -15.46 16.85
C ALA A 95 -5.43 -15.74 15.65
N SER A 96 -4.20 -16.22 15.88
CA SER A 96 -3.26 -16.60 14.82
C SER A 96 -3.71 -17.85 14.06
N ALA A 97 -4.42 -18.76 14.74
CA ALA A 97 -5.11 -19.90 14.15
C ALA A 97 -6.47 -19.54 13.51
N GLY A 98 -6.84 -18.26 13.42
CA GLY A 98 -8.12 -17.80 12.85
C GLY A 98 -9.36 -18.03 13.73
N ASN A 99 -9.22 -18.64 14.92
CA ASN A 99 -10.32 -18.90 15.84
C ASN A 99 -10.67 -17.64 16.66
N VAL A 100 -11.34 -16.71 16.00
CA VAL A 100 -11.86 -15.45 16.59
C VAL A 100 -12.69 -15.69 17.84
N ASN A 101 -13.55 -16.72 17.85
CA ASN A 101 -14.46 -16.99 18.96
C ASN A 101 -13.70 -17.43 20.23
N ALA A 102 -12.67 -18.26 20.10
CA ALA A 102 -11.82 -18.62 21.23
C ALA A 102 -10.94 -17.45 21.70
N ALA A 103 -10.38 -16.66 20.78
CA ALA A 103 -9.64 -15.44 21.13
C ALA A 103 -10.51 -14.45 21.93
N GLU A 104 -11.77 -14.28 21.54
CA GLU A 104 -12.75 -13.44 22.26
C GLU A 104 -13.11 -13.96 23.65
N ILE A 105 -13.11 -15.28 23.86
CA ILE A 105 -13.31 -15.86 25.20
C ILE A 105 -12.12 -15.50 26.11
N GLU A 106 -10.88 -15.57 25.61
CA GLU A 106 -9.70 -15.14 26.38
C GLU A 106 -9.69 -13.62 26.64
N ILE A 107 -10.03 -12.79 25.65
CA ILE A 107 -10.21 -11.34 25.83
C ILE A 107 -11.23 -11.05 26.94
N LYS A 108 -12.37 -11.77 26.96
CA LYS A 108 -13.39 -11.64 28.02
C LYS A 108 -12.92 -12.15 29.38
N LYS A 109 -11.91 -13.03 29.48
CA LYS A 109 -11.24 -13.36 30.76
C LYS A 109 -10.33 -12.22 31.21
N ILE A 110 -9.55 -11.63 30.29
CA ILE A 110 -8.66 -10.49 30.59
C ILE A 110 -9.48 -9.31 31.13
N ASP A 111 -10.55 -8.90 30.44
CA ASP A 111 -11.39 -7.76 30.85
C ASP A 111 -12.16 -8.01 32.17
N LYS A 112 -12.35 -9.27 32.59
CA LYS A 112 -12.86 -9.61 33.93
C LYS A 112 -11.82 -9.44 35.04
N ILE A 113 -10.53 -9.62 34.74
CA ILE A 113 -9.43 -9.54 35.73
C ILE A 113 -8.88 -8.11 35.80
N LYS A 114 -8.66 -7.46 34.66
CA LYS A 114 -8.22 -6.07 34.54
C LYS A 114 -9.11 -5.32 33.52
N LYS A 115 -10.07 -4.55 34.03
CA LYS A 115 -10.89 -3.65 33.20
C LYS A 115 -10.06 -2.48 32.68
N ASN A 116 -10.33 -2.02 31.46
CA ASN A 116 -9.73 -0.83 30.84
C ASN A 116 -8.19 -0.82 30.81
N THR A 117 -7.56 -1.99 30.68
CA THR A 117 -6.09 -2.09 30.70
C THR A 117 -5.45 -1.45 29.46
N SER A 118 -4.56 -0.49 29.66
CA SER A 118 -3.66 0.08 28.64
C SER A 118 -2.41 -0.79 28.38
N ASP A 119 -2.52 -2.10 28.57
CA ASP A 119 -1.44 -3.06 28.34
C ASP A 119 -1.29 -3.30 26.84
N VAL A 120 -0.11 -3.05 26.31
CA VAL A 120 0.24 -3.17 24.88
C VAL A 120 -0.13 -4.55 24.32
N MET A 121 0.09 -5.62 25.07
CA MET A 121 -0.18 -6.99 24.62
C MET A 121 -1.69 -7.29 24.59
N VAL A 122 -2.45 -6.71 25.51
CA VAL A 122 -3.93 -6.77 25.50
C VAL A 122 -4.51 -5.96 24.35
N LEU A 123 -3.96 -4.76 24.08
CA LEU A 123 -4.37 -3.93 22.95
C LEU A 123 -4.04 -4.61 21.60
N LEU A 124 -2.87 -5.24 21.48
CA LEU A 124 -2.47 -6.03 20.31
C LEU A 124 -3.42 -7.21 20.05
N LEU A 125 -3.73 -8.00 21.08
CA LEU A 125 -4.69 -9.11 20.96
C LEU A 125 -6.09 -8.62 20.54
N LYS A 126 -6.57 -7.51 21.12
CA LYS A 126 -7.84 -6.91 20.72
C LYS A 126 -7.81 -6.39 19.28
N ALA A 127 -6.72 -5.77 18.84
CA ALA A 127 -6.54 -5.33 17.46
C ALA A 127 -6.55 -6.50 16.48
N GLN A 128 -5.87 -7.61 16.81
CA GLN A 128 -5.88 -8.82 15.99
C GLN A 128 -7.30 -9.42 15.88
N SER A 129 -8.04 -9.53 16.99
CA SER A 129 -9.43 -10.00 16.97
C SER A 129 -10.35 -9.09 16.14
N ALA A 130 -10.27 -7.77 16.33
CA ALA A 130 -11.07 -6.80 15.57
C ALA A 130 -10.73 -6.81 14.06
N SER A 131 -9.45 -6.97 13.72
CA SER A 131 -8.98 -7.13 12.34
C SER A 131 -9.55 -8.38 11.66
N LEU A 132 -9.50 -9.55 12.34
CA LEU A 132 -10.07 -10.80 11.83
C LEU A 132 -11.60 -10.72 11.68
N LYS A 133 -12.29 -10.01 12.58
CA LYS A 133 -13.73 -9.68 12.46
C LYS A 133 -14.05 -8.67 11.35
N LYS A 134 -13.05 -7.99 10.80
CA LYS A 134 -13.20 -6.81 9.91
C LYS A 134 -13.94 -5.63 10.57
N ASP A 135 -13.93 -5.56 11.91
CA ASP A 135 -14.52 -4.45 12.67
C ASP A 135 -13.57 -3.24 12.68
N ASN A 136 -13.61 -2.49 11.57
CA ASN A 136 -12.83 -1.26 11.41
C ASN A 136 -13.18 -0.18 12.46
N ALA A 137 -14.36 -0.23 13.08
CA ALA A 137 -14.79 0.78 14.05
C ALA A 137 -14.13 0.55 15.42
N GLU A 138 -14.15 -0.67 15.95
CA GLU A 138 -13.42 -1.00 17.18
C GLU A 138 -11.90 -1.02 16.93
N LEU A 139 -11.44 -1.50 15.76
CA LEU A 139 -10.02 -1.46 15.39
C LEU A 139 -9.47 -0.02 15.37
N ASN A 140 -10.22 0.95 14.83
CA ASN A 140 -9.86 2.37 14.89
C ASN A 140 -9.76 2.88 16.35
N ARG A 141 -10.71 2.52 17.23
CA ARG A 141 -10.65 2.90 18.66
C ARG A 141 -9.47 2.27 19.39
N ILE A 142 -9.11 1.03 19.05
CA ILE A 142 -7.95 0.34 19.65
C ILE A 142 -6.65 1.02 19.21
N PHE A 143 -6.49 1.34 17.92
CA PHE A 143 -5.31 2.10 17.47
C PHE A 143 -5.28 3.52 18.06
N GLN A 144 -6.41 4.21 18.23
CA GLN A 144 -6.44 5.50 18.93
C GLN A 144 -5.94 5.38 20.38
N LYS A 145 -6.31 4.31 21.11
CA LYS A 145 -5.76 4.02 22.46
C LYS A 145 -4.26 3.70 22.42
N MET A 146 -3.78 2.97 21.42
CA MET A 146 -2.34 2.76 21.20
C MET A 146 -1.59 4.07 20.91
N GLY A 147 -2.26 5.07 20.33
CA GLY A 147 -1.69 6.38 20.03
C GLY A 147 -1.36 7.23 21.26
N SER A 148 -2.05 7.00 22.39
CA SER A 148 -1.75 7.66 23.68
C SER A 148 -0.61 7.02 24.46
N ILE A 149 -0.06 5.89 24.00
CA ILE A 149 1.05 5.18 24.65
C ILE A 149 2.27 5.31 23.74
N GLU A 150 3.34 5.93 24.23
CA GLU A 150 4.53 6.25 23.44
C GLU A 150 5.11 5.04 22.70
N THR A 151 5.25 3.90 23.40
CA THR A 151 5.81 2.65 22.84
C THR A 151 4.95 2.02 21.73
N THR A 152 3.68 2.40 21.58
CA THR A 152 2.80 1.93 20.49
C THR A 152 2.35 3.03 19.53
N LYS A 153 2.85 4.26 19.68
CA LYS A 153 2.44 5.39 18.84
C LYS A 153 2.74 5.17 17.35
N MET A 154 3.91 4.59 17.03
CA MET A 154 4.26 4.23 15.66
C MET A 154 3.33 3.15 15.05
N LEU A 155 2.92 2.17 15.87
CA LEU A 155 1.99 1.12 15.49
C LEU A 155 0.56 1.66 15.29
N SER A 156 0.14 2.61 16.14
CA SER A 156 -1.12 3.35 15.98
C SER A 156 -1.21 4.00 14.61
N TYR A 157 -0.17 4.75 14.19
CA TYR A 157 -0.11 5.34 12.85
C TYR A 157 -0.21 4.28 11.74
N ARG A 158 0.52 3.15 11.84
CA ARG A 158 0.45 2.08 10.83
C ARG A 158 -0.95 1.47 10.74
N GLY A 159 -1.60 1.27 11.87
CA GLY A 159 -2.97 0.74 11.96
C GLY A 159 -4.02 1.69 11.38
N LEU A 160 -4.02 2.95 11.82
CA LEU A 160 -4.92 3.99 11.32
C LEU A 160 -4.72 4.25 9.81
N TYR A 161 -3.46 4.27 9.35
CA TYR A 161 -3.13 4.35 7.92
C TYR A 161 -3.72 3.16 7.15
N THR A 162 -3.62 1.94 7.67
CA THR A 162 -4.16 0.73 7.01
C THR A 162 -5.68 0.82 6.83
N ILE A 163 -6.41 1.30 7.84
CA ILE A 163 -7.86 1.55 7.75
C ILE A 163 -8.17 2.68 6.74
N SER A 164 -7.37 3.73 6.71
CA SER A 164 -7.52 4.85 5.76
C SER A 164 -7.29 4.41 4.31
N LYS A 165 -6.28 3.55 4.10
CA LYS A 165 -5.93 2.95 2.80
C LYS A 165 -7.02 2.01 2.29
N SER A 166 -7.56 1.12 3.14
CA SER A 166 -8.69 0.25 2.76
C SER A 166 -9.96 1.05 2.45
N SER A 167 -10.13 2.21 3.07
CA SER A 167 -11.23 3.15 2.80
C SER A 167 -11.01 4.03 1.56
N LYS A 168 -9.94 3.81 0.78
CA LYS A 168 -9.53 4.60 -0.40
C LYS A 168 -9.54 6.13 -0.19
N ASN A 169 -9.18 6.61 1.02
CA ASN A 169 -9.09 8.04 1.32
C ASN A 169 -7.61 8.49 1.35
N PRO A 170 -7.06 9.05 0.25
CA PRO A 170 -5.65 9.41 0.20
C PRO A 170 -5.32 10.67 1.04
N GLN A 171 -6.25 11.63 1.18
CA GLN A 171 -6.04 12.84 1.99
C GLN A 171 -5.78 12.49 3.46
N LYS A 172 -6.70 11.73 4.09
CA LYS A 172 -6.54 11.24 5.47
C LYS A 172 -5.32 10.34 5.63
N SER A 173 -4.97 9.59 4.58
CA SER A 173 -3.76 8.77 4.57
C SER A 173 -2.48 9.63 4.61
N ILE A 174 -2.44 10.75 3.87
CA ILE A 174 -1.34 11.72 3.89
C ILE A 174 -1.26 12.44 5.25
N GLU A 175 -2.40 12.80 5.84
CA GLU A 175 -2.46 13.41 7.19
C GLU A 175 -1.81 12.48 8.24
N LEU A 176 -2.29 11.23 8.33
CA LEU A 176 -1.75 10.22 9.25
C LEU A 176 -0.27 9.92 9.01
N LEU A 177 0.18 9.93 7.75
CA LEU A 177 1.58 9.73 7.40
C LEU A 177 2.46 10.95 7.75
N LYS A 178 1.95 12.18 7.70
CA LYS A 178 2.65 13.39 8.17
C LYS A 178 2.76 13.42 9.70
N GLU A 179 1.73 13.00 10.41
CA GLU A 179 1.81 12.83 11.87
C GLU A 179 2.82 11.73 12.25
N ALA A 180 2.88 10.65 11.47
CA ALA A 180 3.89 9.60 11.63
C ALA A 180 5.31 10.11 11.32
N GLU A 181 5.48 10.88 10.25
CA GLU A 181 6.75 11.46 9.80
C GLU A 181 7.31 12.53 10.74
N THR A 182 6.43 13.30 11.41
CA THR A 182 6.82 14.29 12.43
C THR A 182 7.17 13.62 13.76
N TYR A 183 6.68 12.40 14.02
CA TYR A 183 7.09 11.59 15.17
C TYR A 183 8.40 10.81 14.92
N ASN A 184 8.56 10.13 13.77
CA ASN A 184 9.82 9.55 13.33
C ASN A 184 10.11 9.91 11.87
N ASN A 185 11.05 10.84 11.65
CA ASN A 185 11.43 11.32 10.32
C ASN A 185 12.35 10.36 9.54
N THR A 186 12.74 9.23 10.13
CA THR A 186 13.57 8.17 9.51
C THR A 186 12.79 6.92 9.12
N GLU A 187 11.53 6.79 9.53
CA GLU A 187 10.74 5.56 9.42
C GLU A 187 10.54 5.11 7.95
N PRO A 188 11.09 3.95 7.53
CA PRO A 188 11.13 3.60 6.11
C PRO A 188 9.75 3.41 5.48
N TRP A 189 8.81 2.77 6.19
CA TRP A 189 7.48 2.51 5.65
C TRP A 189 6.65 3.80 5.52
N VAL A 190 6.87 4.80 6.39
CA VAL A 190 6.17 6.09 6.30
C VAL A 190 6.60 6.84 5.06
N ILE A 191 7.92 6.95 4.84
CA ILE A 191 8.51 7.62 3.67
C ILE A 191 8.03 6.96 2.37
N ASP A 192 7.97 5.63 2.34
CA ASP A 192 7.55 4.88 1.14
C ASP A 192 6.05 5.00 0.85
N GLU A 193 5.20 4.88 1.87
CA GLU A 193 3.75 5.01 1.69
C GLU A 193 3.33 6.48 1.43
N LEU A 194 4.05 7.46 1.99
CA LEU A 194 3.82 8.90 1.75
C LEU A 194 4.21 9.31 0.33
N LEU A 195 5.32 8.76 -0.19
CA LEU A 195 5.70 8.91 -1.60
C LEU A 195 4.60 8.35 -2.52
N LYS A 196 4.10 7.13 -2.26
CA LYS A 196 3.00 6.53 -3.03
C LYS A 196 1.74 7.41 -2.99
N CYS A 197 1.34 7.88 -1.81
CA CYS A 197 0.17 8.74 -1.67
C CYS A 197 0.30 10.07 -2.42
N TYR A 198 1.47 10.71 -2.44
CA TYR A 198 1.70 11.92 -3.26
C TYR A 198 1.67 11.65 -4.76
N LEU A 199 2.13 10.48 -5.21
CA LEU A 199 2.07 10.09 -6.63
C LEU A 199 0.64 9.83 -7.09
N ILE A 200 -0.15 9.09 -6.31
CA ILE A 200 -1.58 8.83 -6.57
C ILE A 200 -2.38 10.15 -6.60
N THR A 201 -2.06 11.09 -5.71
CA THR A 201 -2.71 12.42 -5.65
C THR A 201 -2.10 13.45 -6.59
N GLN A 202 -1.16 13.06 -7.47
CA GLN A 202 -0.48 13.93 -8.44
C GLN A 202 0.22 15.16 -7.82
N ASN A 203 0.55 15.11 -6.52
CA ASN A 203 1.36 16.13 -5.85
C ASN A 203 2.85 15.87 -6.13
N TRP A 204 3.25 16.13 -7.37
CA TRP A 204 4.60 15.87 -7.87
C TRP A 204 5.68 16.61 -7.07
N LYS A 205 5.39 17.83 -6.59
CA LYS A 205 6.32 18.63 -5.78
C LYS A 205 6.65 17.93 -4.45
N SER A 206 5.64 17.52 -3.68
CA SER A 206 5.91 16.81 -2.43
C SER A 206 6.43 15.38 -2.65
N ALA A 207 6.06 14.72 -3.75
CA ALA A 207 6.73 13.47 -4.15
C ALA A 207 8.23 13.69 -4.42
N ALA A 208 8.59 14.81 -5.05
CA ALA A 208 9.98 15.19 -5.31
C ALA A 208 10.74 15.55 -4.02
N GLU A 209 10.08 16.10 -3.01
CA GLU A 209 10.66 16.37 -1.68
C GLU A 209 10.90 15.06 -0.89
N ILE A 210 9.95 14.12 -0.91
CA ILE A 210 10.06 12.85 -0.18
C ILE A 210 11.11 11.91 -0.80
N ILE A 211 11.29 11.86 -2.12
CA ILE A 211 12.35 11.03 -2.73
C ILE A 211 13.77 11.57 -2.39
N ASP A 212 13.92 12.88 -2.17
CA ASP A 212 15.18 13.47 -1.68
C ASP A 212 15.44 13.09 -0.23
N LYS A 213 14.40 13.13 0.62
CA LYS A 213 14.45 12.66 2.01
C LYS A 213 14.76 11.15 2.10
N LYS A 214 14.21 10.34 1.18
CA LYS A 214 14.55 8.91 1.08
C LYS A 214 16.04 8.71 0.80
N LEU A 215 16.66 9.59 0.01
CA LEU A 215 18.11 9.56 -0.24
C LEU A 215 18.92 10.06 0.96
N SER A 216 18.54 11.16 1.62
CA SER A 216 19.26 11.67 2.80
C SER A 216 19.29 10.64 3.93
N ASN A 217 18.19 9.92 4.11
CA ASN A 217 18.04 8.86 5.09
C ASN A 217 18.69 7.53 4.66
N LYS A 218 19.39 7.50 3.51
CA LYS A 218 20.06 6.32 2.93
C LYS A 218 19.15 5.13 2.61
N LEU A 219 17.84 5.36 2.52
CA LEU A 219 16.81 4.34 2.24
C LEU A 219 16.69 3.98 0.74
N ILE A 220 17.51 4.60 -0.12
CA ILE A 220 17.55 4.35 -1.56
C ILE A 220 18.96 4.55 -2.11
N GLN A 221 19.38 3.70 -3.05
CA GLN A 221 20.65 3.85 -3.75
C GLN A 221 20.59 5.02 -4.75
N ARG A 222 21.68 5.80 -4.87
CA ARG A 222 21.75 6.98 -5.76
C ARG A 222 21.34 6.69 -7.21
N LYS A 223 21.64 5.50 -7.73
CA LYS A 223 21.23 5.05 -9.09
C LYS A 223 19.70 4.97 -9.23
N ILE A 224 19.03 4.37 -8.25
CA ILE A 224 17.56 4.20 -8.25
C ILE A 224 16.89 5.55 -7.99
N TYR A 225 17.43 6.33 -7.05
CA TYR A 225 17.01 7.72 -6.79
C TYR A 225 17.02 8.58 -8.07
N ASN A 226 18.11 8.56 -8.86
CA ASN A 226 18.19 9.37 -10.09
C ASN A 226 17.04 9.03 -11.06
N LEU A 227 16.74 7.74 -11.21
CA LEU A 227 15.69 7.25 -12.10
C LEU A 227 14.29 7.64 -11.60
N HIS A 228 14.04 7.45 -10.30
CA HIS A 228 12.75 7.79 -9.67
C HIS A 228 12.50 9.31 -9.65
N LYS A 229 13.51 10.10 -9.28
CA LYS A 229 13.45 11.58 -9.31
C LYS A 229 13.25 12.09 -10.74
N SER A 230 13.92 11.50 -11.74
CA SER A 230 13.70 11.85 -13.15
C SER A 230 12.25 11.60 -13.60
N ALA A 231 11.66 10.46 -13.25
CA ALA A 231 10.25 10.18 -13.54
C ALA A 231 9.30 11.20 -12.87
N ILE A 232 9.50 11.52 -11.58
CA ILE A 232 8.70 12.51 -10.86
C ILE A 232 8.80 13.90 -11.49
N LEU A 233 10.02 14.36 -11.80
CA LEU A 233 10.25 15.66 -12.44
C LEU A 233 9.66 15.70 -13.86
N THR A 234 9.65 14.58 -14.58
CA THR A 234 9.00 14.47 -15.90
C THR A 234 7.48 14.62 -15.78
N ALA A 235 6.86 13.99 -14.78
CA ALA A 235 5.42 14.13 -14.53
C ALA A 235 5.04 15.56 -14.10
N GLN A 236 5.86 16.19 -13.26
CA GLN A 236 5.67 17.61 -12.90
C GLN A 236 5.82 18.53 -14.12
N ALA A 237 6.81 18.27 -14.99
CA ALA A 237 6.99 19.01 -16.23
C ALA A 237 5.78 18.86 -17.16
N LEU A 238 5.27 17.63 -17.36
CA LEU A 238 4.09 17.35 -18.19
C LEU A 238 2.84 18.06 -17.65
N PHE A 239 2.61 18.04 -16.33
CA PHE A 239 1.50 18.75 -15.69
C PHE A 239 1.59 20.28 -15.87
N LEU A 240 2.80 20.83 -15.87
CA LEU A 240 3.05 22.27 -16.01
C LEU A 240 3.28 22.73 -17.46
N GLU A 241 3.30 21.83 -18.45
CA GLU A 241 3.64 22.16 -19.86
C GLU A 241 2.73 23.27 -20.42
N GLU A 242 1.42 23.20 -20.19
CA GLU A 242 0.44 24.21 -20.61
C GLU A 242 0.35 25.43 -19.66
N GLN A 243 0.71 25.26 -18.37
CA GLN A 243 0.45 26.25 -17.31
C GLN A 243 1.64 27.18 -17.04
N ASN A 244 2.85 26.63 -17.08
CA ASN A 244 4.11 27.34 -16.85
C ASN A 244 5.24 26.68 -17.68
N PRO A 245 5.31 26.94 -19.00
CA PRO A 245 6.33 26.34 -19.88
C PRO A 245 7.76 26.58 -19.39
N SER A 246 8.04 27.73 -18.76
CA SER A 246 9.37 28.06 -18.23
C SER A 246 9.79 27.18 -17.05
N GLU A 247 8.86 26.83 -16.15
CA GLU A 247 9.13 25.88 -15.06
C GLU A 247 9.18 24.45 -15.58
N SER A 248 8.24 24.08 -16.45
CA SER A 248 8.20 22.76 -17.13
C SER A 248 9.52 22.45 -17.84
N LEU A 249 10.07 23.39 -18.62
CA LEU A 249 11.36 23.25 -19.30
C LEU A 249 12.52 22.99 -18.32
N ASN A 250 12.57 23.71 -17.20
CA ASN A 250 13.61 23.51 -16.19
C ASN A 250 13.52 22.12 -15.55
N LEU A 251 12.32 21.70 -15.16
CA LEU A 251 12.05 20.37 -14.58
C LEU A 251 12.39 19.24 -15.56
N ALA A 252 12.04 19.40 -16.84
CA ALA A 252 12.37 18.44 -17.90
C ALA A 252 13.88 18.36 -18.15
N LEU A 253 14.59 19.49 -18.18
CA LEU A 253 16.04 19.51 -18.32
C LEU A 253 16.76 18.86 -17.12
N ASP A 254 16.25 19.04 -15.90
CA ASP A 254 16.77 18.35 -14.71
C ASP A 254 16.46 16.85 -14.71
N ALA A 255 15.28 16.44 -15.20
CA ALA A 255 14.96 15.03 -15.41
C ALA A 255 15.95 14.36 -16.39
N ILE A 256 16.33 15.04 -17.48
CA ILE A 256 17.33 14.54 -18.46
C ILE A 256 18.74 14.48 -17.86
N LYS A 257 19.14 15.45 -17.02
CA LYS A 257 20.43 15.41 -16.31
C LYS A 257 20.54 14.17 -15.40
N LEU A 258 19.44 13.75 -14.78
CA LEU A 258 19.37 12.58 -13.91
C LEU A 258 19.25 11.25 -14.69
N ASN A 259 18.49 11.23 -15.79
CA ASN A 259 18.33 10.09 -16.70
C ASN A 259 18.27 10.55 -18.17
N LYS A 260 19.34 10.32 -18.93
CA LYS A 260 19.42 10.70 -20.36
C LYS A 260 18.44 9.93 -21.26
N ASN A 261 17.92 8.80 -20.79
CA ASN A 261 16.99 7.93 -21.52
C ASN A 261 15.52 8.30 -21.23
N GLN A 262 15.27 9.46 -20.61
CA GLN A 262 13.94 9.93 -20.26
C GLN A 262 13.25 10.62 -21.45
N ILE A 263 12.77 9.79 -22.39
CA ILE A 263 12.19 10.21 -23.68
C ILE A 263 11.14 11.33 -23.52
N ILE A 264 10.19 11.20 -22.59
CA ILE A 264 9.13 12.20 -22.41
C ILE A 264 9.66 13.56 -21.97
N ALA A 265 10.69 13.60 -21.12
CA ALA A 265 11.34 14.87 -20.75
C ALA A 265 12.09 15.48 -21.94
N ALA A 266 12.70 14.66 -22.81
CA ALA A 266 13.30 15.13 -24.05
C ALA A 266 12.26 15.70 -25.04
N ILE A 267 11.07 15.10 -25.13
CA ILE A 267 9.95 15.60 -25.93
C ILE A 267 9.45 16.95 -25.40
N ILE A 268 9.12 17.04 -24.10
CA ILE A 268 8.63 18.28 -23.46
C ILE A 268 9.63 19.43 -23.63
N SER A 269 10.89 19.19 -23.25
CA SER A 269 11.93 20.23 -23.34
C SER A 269 12.20 20.65 -24.79
N ALA A 270 12.22 19.72 -25.74
CA ALA A 270 12.37 20.06 -27.16
C ALA A 270 11.16 20.83 -27.72
N ARG A 271 9.91 20.50 -27.32
CA ARG A 271 8.70 21.21 -27.76
C ARG A 271 8.73 22.67 -27.33
N ILE A 272 8.93 22.91 -26.03
CA ILE A 272 8.99 24.26 -25.44
C ILE A 272 10.15 25.06 -26.05
N LEU A 273 11.32 24.44 -26.30
CA LEU A 273 12.44 25.10 -26.97
C LEU A 273 12.18 25.41 -28.46
N ILE A 274 11.36 24.62 -29.17
CA ILE A 274 10.94 24.93 -30.55
C ILE A 274 10.00 26.14 -30.57
N GLU A 275 9.05 26.19 -29.63
CA GLU A 275 8.09 27.29 -29.46
C GLU A 275 8.78 28.60 -29.04
N GLN A 276 9.79 28.53 -28.17
CA GLN A 276 10.69 29.64 -27.82
C GLN A 276 11.67 30.01 -28.96
N GLY A 277 11.64 29.31 -30.10
CA GLY A 277 12.51 29.57 -31.26
C GLY A 277 13.94 29.06 -31.13
N ASP A 278 14.30 28.46 -30.00
CA ASP A 278 15.65 28.04 -29.58
C ASP A 278 16.07 26.67 -30.19
N LYS A 279 15.71 26.50 -31.47
CA LYS A 279 15.69 25.23 -32.23
C LYS A 279 17.00 24.43 -32.13
N LYS A 280 18.15 25.09 -32.12
CA LYS A 280 19.47 24.44 -32.01
C LYS A 280 19.62 23.62 -30.71
N LYS A 281 18.99 24.05 -29.61
CA LYS A 281 18.97 23.31 -28.34
C LYS A 281 18.00 22.12 -28.41
N ALA A 282 16.80 22.33 -28.95
CA ALA A 282 15.80 21.28 -29.16
C ALA A 282 16.34 20.14 -30.03
N GLU A 283 16.92 20.46 -31.20
CA GLU A 283 17.55 19.48 -32.08
C GLU A 283 18.64 18.71 -31.32
N LYS A 284 19.54 19.39 -30.60
CA LYS A 284 20.60 18.72 -29.84
C LYS A 284 20.05 17.71 -28.82
N ILE A 285 19.01 18.08 -28.06
CA ILE A 285 18.38 17.18 -27.09
C ILE A 285 17.84 15.93 -27.79
N ILE A 286 17.11 16.10 -28.91
CA ILE A 286 16.61 14.98 -29.70
C ILE A 286 17.76 14.10 -30.23
N TYR A 287 18.80 14.69 -30.82
CA TYR A 287 19.98 13.95 -31.31
C TYR A 287 20.74 13.22 -30.20
N ASP A 288 20.75 13.73 -28.96
CA ASP A 288 21.45 13.10 -27.84
C ASP A 288 20.61 11.99 -27.17
N THR A 289 19.28 12.14 -27.08
CA THR A 289 18.38 11.07 -26.58
C THR A 289 18.18 9.95 -27.60
N TRP A 290 18.09 10.24 -28.91
CA TRP A 290 17.94 9.21 -29.95
C TRP A 290 19.11 8.21 -29.98
N LYS A 291 20.31 8.62 -29.55
CA LYS A 291 21.49 7.76 -29.44
C LYS A 291 21.37 6.68 -28.35
N SER A 292 20.52 6.88 -27.34
CA SER A 292 20.35 5.95 -26.22
C SER A 292 18.97 5.29 -26.18
N THR A 293 17.93 5.95 -26.68
CA THR A 293 16.57 5.43 -26.79
C THR A 293 15.86 6.04 -28.02
N GLN A 294 15.53 5.20 -28.99
CA GLN A 294 14.71 5.57 -30.15
C GLN A 294 13.22 5.58 -29.76
N HIS A 295 12.44 6.51 -30.32
CA HIS A 295 10.98 6.61 -30.17
C HIS A 295 10.44 7.51 -31.28
N GLU A 296 9.40 7.09 -32.00
CA GLU A 296 8.85 7.80 -33.16
C GLU A 296 8.66 9.32 -32.94
N ASP A 297 8.02 9.70 -31.83
CA ASP A 297 7.73 11.08 -31.42
C ASP A 297 8.95 12.02 -31.45
N LEU A 298 10.15 11.52 -31.15
CA LEU A 298 11.40 12.30 -31.21
C LEU A 298 11.76 12.67 -32.66
N ALA A 299 11.62 11.72 -33.58
CA ALA A 299 11.85 11.94 -35.01
C ALA A 299 10.74 12.81 -35.63
N TYR A 300 9.49 12.59 -35.22
CA TYR A 300 8.36 13.44 -35.60
C TYR A 300 8.61 14.90 -35.18
N LEU A 301 8.90 15.16 -33.90
CA LEU A 301 9.16 16.50 -33.36
C LEU A 301 10.36 17.21 -34.03
N LEU A 302 11.42 16.46 -34.36
CA LEU A 302 12.57 16.99 -35.10
C LEU A 302 12.17 17.51 -36.50
N SER A 303 11.27 16.80 -37.17
CA SER A 303 10.79 17.17 -38.51
C SER A 303 9.97 18.47 -38.49
N TYR A 304 9.17 18.70 -37.44
CA TYR A 304 8.34 19.91 -37.26
C TYR A 304 9.09 21.11 -36.62
N THR A 305 10.35 20.94 -36.22
CA THR A 305 11.22 22.01 -35.67
C THR A 305 11.33 23.25 -36.59
N ASN A 306 11.03 23.11 -37.88
CA ASN A 306 10.92 24.21 -38.83
C ASN A 306 9.44 24.41 -39.25
N PRO A 307 8.72 25.39 -38.68
CA PRO A 307 7.41 25.80 -39.19
C PRO A 307 7.47 26.10 -40.69
N GLY A 308 6.46 25.65 -41.44
CA GLY A 308 6.42 25.78 -42.90
C GLY A 308 7.28 24.77 -43.67
N ALA A 309 8.03 23.87 -43.02
CA ALA A 309 8.78 22.83 -43.72
C ALA A 309 7.85 21.89 -44.50
N SER A 310 8.17 21.68 -45.77
CA SER A 310 7.45 20.77 -46.67
C SER A 310 7.60 19.30 -46.25
N PRO A 311 6.68 18.40 -46.64
CA PRO A 311 6.80 16.98 -46.31
C PRO A 311 8.12 16.32 -46.77
N LYS A 312 8.69 16.74 -47.90
CA LYS A 312 10.01 16.26 -48.35
C LYS A 312 11.14 16.66 -47.39
N GLN A 313 11.15 17.90 -46.93
CA GLN A 313 12.12 18.37 -45.93
C GLN A 313 11.95 17.70 -44.56
N ARG A 314 10.76 17.18 -44.23
CA ARG A 314 10.52 16.37 -43.03
C ARG A 314 11.16 14.98 -43.14
N VAL A 315 11.00 14.32 -44.30
CA VAL A 315 11.71 13.07 -44.64
C VAL A 315 13.23 13.30 -44.55
N GLU A 316 13.76 14.31 -45.24
CA GLU A 316 15.20 14.65 -45.23
C GLU A 316 15.76 14.87 -43.81
N LYS A 317 14.98 15.47 -42.90
CA LYS A 317 15.37 15.61 -41.48
C LYS A 317 15.45 14.28 -40.72
N ILE A 318 14.54 13.35 -40.99
CA ILE A 318 14.50 12.03 -40.33
C ILE A 318 15.58 11.11 -40.90
N GLU A 319 15.81 11.13 -42.22
CA GLU A 319 16.99 10.51 -42.84
C GLU A 319 18.29 11.06 -42.24
N ALA A 320 18.39 12.38 -42.06
CA ALA A 320 19.55 13.02 -41.43
C ALA A 320 19.71 12.62 -39.95
N LEU A 321 18.62 12.38 -39.21
CA LEU A 321 18.66 11.88 -37.83
C LEU A 321 19.29 10.48 -37.77
N ILE A 322 18.76 9.55 -38.56
CA ILE A 322 19.24 8.16 -38.63
C ILE A 322 20.69 8.13 -39.11
N LYS A 323 21.01 8.86 -40.19
CA LYS A 323 22.36 8.91 -40.80
C LYS A 323 23.42 9.54 -39.90
N LYS A 324 23.09 10.60 -39.13
CA LYS A 324 24.05 11.25 -38.20
C LYS A 324 24.27 10.45 -36.93
N THR A 325 23.21 9.82 -36.39
CA THR A 325 23.32 9.02 -35.16
C THR A 325 23.89 7.63 -35.40
N LYS A 326 23.74 7.09 -36.63
CA LYS A 326 24.09 5.72 -37.02
C LYS A 326 23.32 4.63 -36.26
N VAL A 327 22.25 5.00 -35.55
CA VAL A 327 21.36 4.04 -34.86
C VAL A 327 20.20 3.74 -35.78
N SER A 328 20.22 2.55 -36.39
CA SER A 328 19.10 1.99 -37.15
C SER A 328 18.28 1.06 -36.26
N GLY A 329 16.97 1.01 -36.48
CA GLY A 329 16.03 0.23 -35.69
C GLY A 329 14.58 0.51 -36.09
N ILE A 330 13.67 -0.35 -35.64
CA ILE A 330 12.24 -0.36 -36.02
C ILE A 330 11.56 1.01 -35.87
N GLU A 331 11.80 1.73 -34.77
CA GLU A 331 11.25 3.09 -34.55
C GLU A 331 11.77 4.14 -35.55
N GLY A 332 13.00 3.97 -36.05
CA GLY A 332 13.55 4.82 -37.10
C GLY A 332 12.88 4.59 -38.45
N ASP A 333 12.70 3.32 -38.81
CA ASP A 333 12.01 2.94 -40.06
C ASP A 333 10.51 3.28 -40.01
N ILE A 334 9.84 3.13 -38.87
CA ILE A 334 8.44 3.55 -38.69
C ILE A 334 8.30 5.09 -38.82
N ALA A 335 9.17 5.86 -38.17
CA ALA A 335 9.16 7.32 -38.28
C ALA A 335 9.42 7.78 -39.72
N LEU A 336 10.37 7.16 -40.41
CA LEU A 336 10.67 7.45 -41.81
C LEU A 336 9.50 7.04 -42.73
N CYS A 337 8.92 5.86 -42.52
CA CYS A 337 7.73 5.38 -43.23
C CYS A 337 6.56 6.37 -43.14
N ARG A 338 6.21 6.83 -41.93
CA ARG A 338 5.16 7.84 -41.73
C ARG A 338 5.50 9.18 -42.37
N ALA A 339 6.76 9.62 -42.36
CA ALA A 339 7.18 10.81 -43.08
C ALA A 339 7.04 10.67 -44.62
N HIS A 340 7.26 9.48 -45.18
CA HIS A 340 6.96 9.20 -46.59
C HIS A 340 5.45 9.19 -46.88
N MET A 341 4.60 8.73 -45.95
CA MET A 341 3.13 8.80 -46.05
C MET A 341 2.63 10.26 -46.03
N ASP A 342 3.13 11.10 -45.10
CA ASP A 342 2.93 12.56 -45.08
C ASP A 342 3.31 13.22 -46.42
N ALA A 343 4.38 12.72 -47.05
CA ALA A 343 4.86 13.16 -48.36
C ALA A 343 4.15 12.49 -49.56
N LYS A 344 3.13 11.66 -49.32
CA LYS A 344 2.37 10.85 -50.30
C LYS A 344 3.22 9.89 -51.16
N ASN A 345 4.44 9.57 -50.70
CA ASN A 345 5.36 8.64 -51.34
C ASN A 345 5.11 7.20 -50.84
N PHE A 346 3.88 6.71 -51.03
CA PHE A 346 3.39 5.47 -50.40
C PHE A 346 4.20 4.22 -50.80
N ASP A 347 4.72 4.15 -52.03
CA ASP A 347 5.59 3.03 -52.47
C ASP A 347 6.91 2.95 -51.68
N LEU A 348 7.51 4.11 -51.36
CA LEU A 348 8.72 4.16 -50.54
C LEU A 348 8.43 3.85 -49.07
N ALA A 349 7.31 4.37 -48.53
CA ALA A 349 6.84 4.01 -47.20
C ALA A 349 6.68 2.48 -47.06
N LYS A 350 6.06 1.85 -48.07
CA LYS A 350 5.89 0.40 -48.16
C LYS A 350 7.23 -0.35 -48.17
N GLN A 351 8.14 0.03 -49.06
CA GLN A 351 9.49 -0.58 -49.15
C GLN A 351 10.35 -0.40 -47.89
N ILE A 352 10.04 0.58 -47.03
CA ILE A 352 10.69 0.72 -45.72
C ILE A 352 10.10 -0.29 -44.73
N ILE A 353 8.78 -0.31 -44.56
CA ILE A 353 8.14 -1.09 -43.50
C ILE A 353 8.02 -2.60 -43.81
N GLU A 354 7.94 -3.00 -45.10
CA GLU A 354 7.88 -4.42 -45.50
C GLU A 354 9.12 -5.23 -45.05
N LYS A 355 10.27 -4.56 -44.82
CA LYS A 355 11.49 -5.17 -44.28
C LYS A 355 11.32 -5.76 -42.89
N HIS A 356 10.31 -5.29 -42.14
CA HIS A 356 9.99 -5.75 -40.78
C HIS A 356 8.90 -6.84 -40.75
N ILE A 357 8.47 -7.35 -41.92
CA ILE A 357 7.58 -8.52 -42.01
C ILE A 357 8.39 -9.80 -41.76
N ASN A 358 8.10 -10.48 -40.66
CA ASN A 358 8.70 -11.73 -40.20
C ASN A 358 7.76 -12.46 -39.21
N GLY A 359 8.18 -13.61 -38.68
CA GLY A 359 7.34 -14.42 -37.76
C GLY A 359 7.00 -13.79 -36.40
N ASN A 360 7.55 -12.63 -36.05
CA ASN A 360 7.25 -11.88 -34.82
C ASN A 360 6.77 -10.44 -35.08
N THR A 361 6.37 -10.09 -36.31
CA THR A 361 5.88 -8.75 -36.66
C THR A 361 4.77 -8.26 -35.73
N SER A 362 4.89 -7.00 -35.30
CA SER A 362 3.91 -6.36 -34.43
C SER A 362 2.66 -5.89 -35.17
N ARG A 363 1.59 -5.70 -34.41
CA ARG A 363 0.31 -5.18 -34.89
C ARG A 363 0.43 -3.83 -35.61
N ARG A 364 1.24 -2.89 -35.09
CA ARG A 364 1.46 -1.54 -35.69
C ARG A 364 2.04 -1.60 -37.10
N ILE A 365 2.91 -2.57 -37.40
CA ILE A 365 3.45 -2.76 -38.75
C ILE A 365 2.33 -3.13 -39.73
N TYR A 366 1.45 -4.07 -39.35
CA TYR A 366 0.33 -4.47 -40.20
C TYR A 366 -0.75 -3.39 -40.32
N GLU A 367 -1.00 -2.59 -39.27
CA GLU A 367 -1.89 -1.42 -39.34
C GLU A 367 -1.33 -0.34 -40.28
N ILE A 368 -0.01 -0.06 -40.23
CA ILE A 368 0.66 0.86 -41.17
C ILE A 368 0.59 0.32 -42.61
N LEU A 369 0.80 -0.97 -42.83
CA LEU A 369 0.66 -1.60 -44.16
C LEU A 369 -0.78 -1.53 -44.69
N ALA A 370 -1.79 -1.69 -43.83
CA ALA A 370 -3.19 -1.51 -44.19
C ALA A 370 -3.50 -0.05 -44.58
N GLU A 371 -2.99 0.92 -43.84
CA GLU A 371 -3.12 2.35 -44.13
C GLU A 371 -2.45 2.72 -45.47
N ILE A 372 -1.25 2.20 -45.75
CA ILE A 372 -0.53 2.41 -47.02
C ILE A 372 -1.30 1.80 -48.20
N ASP A 373 -1.71 0.52 -48.12
CA ASP A 373 -2.45 -0.13 -49.22
C ASP A 373 -3.83 0.48 -49.44
N SER A 374 -4.44 1.11 -48.43
CA SER A 374 -5.68 1.90 -48.59
C SER A 374 -5.52 3.14 -49.47
N ASN A 375 -4.32 3.74 -49.49
CA ASN A 375 -4.00 4.91 -50.29
C ASN A 375 -3.47 4.54 -51.68
N LEU A 376 -2.76 3.42 -51.82
CA LEU A 376 -2.24 2.91 -53.09
C LEU A 376 -3.31 2.25 -53.97
N SER A 377 -4.29 1.56 -53.37
CA SER A 377 -5.25 0.73 -54.11
C SER A 377 -6.70 1.07 -53.78
N LYS A 378 -7.54 1.17 -54.82
CA LYS A 378 -9.00 1.26 -54.69
C LYS A 378 -9.66 -0.05 -54.24
N GLY A 379 -8.89 -1.12 -53.99
CA GLY A 379 -9.38 -2.46 -53.65
C GLY A 379 -9.12 -2.87 -52.21
N ASN A 380 -10.19 -2.98 -51.41
CA ASN A 380 -10.15 -3.34 -49.98
C ASN A 380 -9.75 -4.81 -49.67
N THR A 381 -9.02 -5.48 -50.57
CA THR A 381 -8.62 -6.90 -50.41
C THR A 381 -7.34 -7.01 -49.58
N LYS A 382 -6.24 -6.34 -50.00
CA LYS A 382 -4.99 -6.33 -49.22
C LYS A 382 -5.15 -5.66 -47.85
N LEU A 383 -5.96 -4.61 -47.76
CA LEU A 383 -6.33 -3.98 -46.50
C LEU A 383 -6.94 -5.01 -45.52
N ARG A 384 -7.91 -5.82 -45.96
CA ARG A 384 -8.51 -6.86 -45.12
C ARG A 384 -7.54 -7.98 -44.77
N GLU A 385 -6.62 -8.34 -45.68
CA GLU A 385 -5.54 -9.28 -45.42
C GLU A 385 -4.58 -8.77 -44.31
N TRP A 386 -4.15 -7.51 -44.38
CA TRP A 386 -3.29 -6.89 -43.37
C TRP A 386 -4.00 -6.72 -42.03
N MET A 387 -5.26 -6.28 -42.02
CA MET A 387 -6.04 -6.18 -40.77
C MET A 387 -6.30 -7.56 -40.14
N GLY A 388 -6.54 -8.60 -40.95
CA GLY A 388 -6.64 -9.98 -40.47
C GLY A 388 -5.33 -10.50 -39.84
N LYS A 389 -4.17 -10.11 -40.39
CA LYS A 389 -2.86 -10.37 -39.77
C LYS A 389 -2.66 -9.53 -38.50
N ALA A 390 -3.06 -8.27 -38.48
CA ALA A 390 -2.94 -7.36 -37.35
C ALA A 390 -3.69 -7.86 -36.09
N ILE A 391 -4.86 -8.48 -36.27
CA ILE A 391 -5.64 -9.10 -35.18
C ILE A 391 -4.90 -10.29 -34.54
N ASN A 392 -4.16 -11.06 -35.34
CA ASN A 392 -3.42 -12.25 -34.91
C ASN A 392 -1.93 -11.98 -34.62
N ALA A 393 -1.50 -10.71 -34.69
CA ALA A 393 -0.12 -10.30 -34.47
C ALA A 393 0.20 -10.11 -32.99
N ARG A 394 1.49 -10.01 -32.66
CA ARG A 394 1.90 -9.56 -31.33
C ARG A 394 1.47 -8.10 -31.13
N TYR A 395 1.08 -7.75 -29.91
CA TYR A 395 0.96 -6.35 -29.48
C TYR A 395 2.27 -5.60 -29.75
N ASP A 396 2.17 -4.28 -29.98
CA ASP A 396 3.31 -3.46 -30.36
C ASP A 396 4.24 -3.12 -29.20
N THR A 397 5.39 -2.55 -29.54
CA THR A 397 6.26 -1.84 -28.61
C THR A 397 5.45 -0.82 -27.79
N ASN A 398 5.25 -1.12 -26.50
CA ASN A 398 4.49 -0.30 -25.56
C ASN A 398 5.37 0.14 -24.37
N TRP A 399 4.88 1.09 -23.57
CA TRP A 399 5.50 1.44 -22.30
C TRP A 399 5.35 0.29 -21.31
N SER A 400 6.46 -0.29 -20.87
CA SER A 400 6.46 -1.50 -20.03
C SER A 400 7.35 -1.37 -18.79
N ALA A 401 6.89 -1.94 -17.69
CA ALA A 401 7.67 -2.09 -16.46
C ALA A 401 7.26 -3.36 -15.70
N ASP A 402 8.21 -4.30 -15.58
CA ASP A 402 8.01 -5.63 -15.02
C ASP A 402 6.81 -6.35 -15.67
N ASP A 403 5.74 -6.61 -14.93
CA ASP A 403 4.54 -7.32 -15.42
C ASP A 403 3.39 -6.38 -15.87
N PHE A 404 3.65 -5.06 -15.98
CA PHE A 404 2.64 -4.05 -16.35
C PHE A 404 3.00 -3.33 -17.66
N THR A 405 2.01 -3.13 -18.53
CA THR A 405 2.13 -2.48 -19.85
C THR A 405 1.11 -1.36 -20.04
N SER A 406 1.48 -0.33 -20.81
CA SER A 406 0.64 0.84 -21.08
C SER A 406 0.92 1.42 -22.48
N ASP A 407 -0.11 1.91 -23.16
CA ASP A 407 0.02 2.67 -24.42
C ASP A 407 0.58 4.09 -24.17
N VAL A 408 0.47 4.59 -22.93
CA VAL A 408 0.87 5.94 -22.51
C VAL A 408 1.98 5.85 -21.48
N TRP A 409 2.97 6.75 -21.52
CA TRP A 409 4.00 6.80 -20.48
C TRP A 409 3.39 7.16 -19.11
N LEU A 410 3.73 6.40 -18.08
CA LEU A 410 3.31 6.62 -16.69
C LEU A 410 4.54 6.82 -15.77
N PRO A 411 4.44 7.68 -14.73
CA PRO A 411 5.49 7.85 -13.72
C PRO A 411 5.46 6.78 -12.61
N CYS A 412 4.31 6.13 -12.40
CA CYS A 412 4.07 5.12 -11.38
C CYS A 412 2.84 4.25 -11.75
N ILE A 413 2.63 3.14 -11.04
CA ILE A 413 1.39 2.37 -11.14
C ILE A 413 0.23 3.18 -10.50
N PRO A 414 -0.92 3.38 -11.17
CA PRO A 414 -1.93 4.34 -10.70
C PRO A 414 -2.59 3.96 -9.37
N ASP A 415 -2.89 2.67 -9.18
CA ASP A 415 -3.66 2.20 -8.03
C ASP A 415 -2.82 1.96 -6.76
N THR A 416 -1.52 1.67 -6.92
CA THR A 416 -0.61 1.42 -5.80
C THR A 416 0.31 2.59 -5.49
N GLY A 417 0.51 3.51 -6.43
CA GLY A 417 1.49 4.59 -6.36
C GLY A 417 2.95 4.13 -6.48
N ASP A 418 3.21 2.85 -6.79
CA ASP A 418 4.57 2.34 -6.89
C ASP A 418 5.32 2.95 -8.10
N ILE A 419 6.43 3.61 -7.83
CA ILE A 419 7.33 4.08 -8.91
C ILE A 419 7.92 2.85 -9.59
N LYS A 420 7.60 2.71 -10.87
CA LYS A 420 8.15 1.72 -11.79
C LYS A 420 8.72 2.47 -12.98
N ILE A 421 9.86 2.02 -13.49
CA ILE A 421 10.56 2.72 -14.59
C ILE A 421 10.01 2.18 -15.91
N PHE A 422 8.93 2.81 -16.39
CA PHE A 422 8.36 2.54 -17.70
C PHE A 422 9.40 2.80 -18.80
N LYS A 423 9.68 1.79 -19.61
CA LYS A 423 10.59 1.85 -20.76
C LYS A 423 9.82 1.62 -22.04
N TRP A 424 10.29 2.26 -23.12
CA TRP A 424 9.94 1.92 -24.48
C TRP A 424 10.78 0.72 -24.95
N GLY A 425 10.21 -0.16 -25.78
CA GLY A 425 10.90 -1.31 -26.38
C GLY A 425 10.19 -2.66 -26.13
N ASP A 426 10.43 -3.62 -27.02
CA ASP A 426 9.89 -4.99 -26.97
C ASP A 426 10.42 -5.80 -25.78
N HIS A 427 9.79 -5.61 -24.62
CA HIS A 427 9.97 -6.47 -23.46
C HIS A 427 9.06 -7.70 -23.61
N LYS A 428 9.50 -8.88 -23.13
CA LYS A 428 8.69 -10.11 -23.21
C LYS A 428 7.46 -9.98 -22.29
N ILE A 429 6.33 -9.56 -22.87
CA ILE A 429 5.00 -9.56 -22.24
C ILE A 429 4.77 -10.94 -21.61
N LYS A 430 4.53 -10.98 -20.30
CA LYS A 430 4.33 -12.21 -19.52
C LYS A 430 2.91 -12.35 -18.98
N LEU A 431 2.32 -11.25 -18.55
CA LEU A 431 0.89 -11.10 -18.31
C LEU A 431 0.43 -9.81 -19.00
N MET A 432 -0.87 -9.77 -19.33
CA MET A 432 -1.61 -8.56 -19.70
C MET A 432 -2.69 -8.34 -18.63
N ASP A 433 -2.95 -7.09 -18.26
CA ASP A 433 -4.13 -6.74 -17.49
C ASP A 433 -5.26 -6.41 -18.48
N GLU A 434 -6.09 -7.42 -18.78
CA GLU A 434 -6.99 -7.42 -19.94
C GLU A 434 -8.06 -6.33 -19.93
N ASN A 435 -8.27 -5.63 -18.79
CA ASN A 435 -9.44 -4.79 -18.57
C ASN A 435 -9.19 -3.27 -18.65
N ASN A 436 -7.96 -2.80 -18.87
CA ASN A 436 -7.62 -1.37 -19.05
C ASN A 436 -8.10 -0.38 -17.96
N ASN A 437 -8.55 -0.85 -16.79
CA ASN A 437 -9.17 -0.03 -15.74
C ASN A 437 -8.30 1.13 -15.25
N TYR A 438 -6.98 0.97 -15.34
CA TYR A 438 -5.95 1.85 -14.76
C TYR A 438 -5.71 3.16 -15.51
N PHE A 439 -6.08 3.24 -16.80
CA PHE A 439 -5.78 4.41 -17.65
C PHE A 439 -6.52 5.70 -17.22
N ASN A 440 -7.71 5.57 -16.64
CA ASN A 440 -8.58 6.71 -16.29
C ASN A 440 -7.95 7.66 -15.26
N ASN A 441 -6.99 7.19 -14.46
CA ASN A 441 -6.42 7.96 -13.34
C ASN A 441 -5.28 8.93 -13.75
N PHE A 442 -4.72 8.81 -14.96
CA PHE A 442 -3.67 9.72 -15.48
C PHE A 442 -4.02 10.39 -16.82
N ALA A 443 -5.23 10.20 -17.35
CA ALA A 443 -5.62 10.68 -18.67
C ALA A 443 -5.86 12.21 -18.75
N LYS A 444 -4.77 12.99 -18.83
CA LYS A 444 -4.72 14.30 -19.49
C LYS A 444 -3.58 14.33 -20.51
N SER A 445 -3.75 15.15 -21.55
CA SER A 445 -2.79 15.38 -22.65
C SER A 445 -2.12 14.13 -23.25
N LYS A 446 -2.91 13.40 -24.04
CA LYS A 446 -2.48 12.60 -25.21
C LYS A 446 -1.12 13.04 -25.78
N LEU A 447 -0.05 12.26 -25.58
CA LEU A 447 1.32 12.66 -25.98
C LEU A 447 1.49 12.88 -27.50
N LEU A 448 0.79 12.13 -28.35
CA LEU A 448 0.55 12.44 -29.78
C LEU A 448 -0.84 11.96 -30.25
N SER A 449 -1.92 12.75 -30.03
CA SER A 449 -3.22 12.46 -30.65
C SER A 449 -4.05 13.72 -30.96
N SER A 450 -3.49 14.56 -31.84
CA SER A 450 -4.15 15.75 -32.42
C SER A 450 -3.87 15.93 -33.91
N ASN A 451 -3.62 14.84 -34.67
CA ASN A 451 -3.72 14.86 -36.14
C ASN A 451 -3.88 13.51 -36.88
N ARG A 452 -4.08 12.36 -36.19
CA ARG A 452 -4.66 11.20 -36.89
C ARG A 452 -6.13 11.52 -37.16
N VAL A 453 -6.49 11.71 -38.42
CA VAL A 453 -7.89 11.82 -38.84
C VAL A 453 -8.59 10.54 -38.46
N SER A 454 -9.54 10.61 -37.54
CA SER A 454 -10.38 9.48 -37.16
C SER A 454 -11.27 9.12 -38.35
N TYR A 455 -10.87 8.10 -39.12
CA TYR A 455 -11.80 7.36 -39.95
C TYR A 455 -12.84 6.73 -39.03
N GLY A 456 -13.97 7.42 -38.87
CA GLY A 456 -15.11 6.91 -38.15
C GLY A 456 -15.64 5.69 -38.88
N ILE A 457 -15.34 4.50 -38.34
CA ILE A 457 -16.14 3.33 -38.65
C ILE A 457 -17.53 3.67 -38.15
N GLN A 458 -18.46 3.89 -39.08
CA GLN A 458 -19.87 4.04 -38.74
C GLN A 458 -20.35 2.67 -38.26
N GLU A 459 -20.42 2.51 -36.94
CA GLU A 459 -21.29 1.51 -36.33
C GLU A 459 -22.71 1.81 -36.79
N LYS A 460 -23.16 1.09 -37.81
CA LYS A 460 -24.58 0.98 -38.09
C LYS A 460 -25.15 0.13 -36.96
N GLU A 461 -26.04 0.72 -36.18
CA GLU A 461 -26.91 -0.02 -35.28
C GLU A 461 -27.61 -1.11 -36.09
N VAL A 462 -27.26 -2.37 -35.83
CA VAL A 462 -28.03 -3.52 -36.29
C VAL A 462 -29.18 -3.64 -35.32
N ASN A 463 -30.32 -3.06 -35.67
CA ASN A 463 -31.57 -3.35 -34.98
C ASN A 463 -31.91 -4.84 -35.20
N ASP A 464 -32.05 -5.60 -34.12
CA ASP A 464 -32.59 -6.94 -34.16
C ASP A 464 -34.08 -6.88 -34.54
N GLU A 465 -34.40 -7.18 -35.80
CA GLU A 465 -35.78 -7.30 -36.28
C GLU A 465 -36.44 -8.57 -35.72
N VAL A 466 -37.21 -8.43 -34.63
CA VAL A 466 -38.09 -9.49 -34.13
C VAL A 466 -39.47 -9.35 -34.76
N ILE A 467 -39.68 -10.13 -35.82
CA ILE A 467 -40.95 -10.42 -36.51
C ILE A 467 -41.40 -11.80 -36.00
N GLU A 468 -42.64 -12.13 -35.59
CA GLU A 468 -43.94 -11.43 -35.54
C GLU A 468 -44.59 -11.74 -34.15
N VAL A 469 -45.84 -11.42 -33.77
CA VAL A 469 -47.16 -11.64 -34.42
C VAL A 469 -48.15 -10.53 -34.01
N GLN A 470 -49.13 -10.29 -34.88
CA GLN A 470 -50.15 -9.26 -34.81
C GLN A 470 -51.22 -9.51 -33.73
N GLU A 471 -51.78 -8.43 -33.19
CA GLU A 471 -53.22 -8.36 -32.89
C GLU A 471 -53.75 -6.97 -33.27
N LEU A 472 -54.90 -6.90 -33.95
CA LEU A 472 -55.40 -5.65 -34.54
C LEU A 472 -56.43 -4.96 -33.65
N THR A 473 -56.28 -3.66 -33.43
CA THR A 473 -57.47 -2.78 -33.34
C THR A 473 -57.17 -1.36 -33.85
N GLN A 474 -58.15 -0.82 -34.58
CA GLN A 474 -58.26 0.58 -34.96
C GLN A 474 -58.87 1.36 -33.74
N GLU A 475 -58.97 2.69 -33.65
CA GLU A 475 -58.88 3.78 -34.64
C GLU A 475 -58.71 5.16 -33.92
N LYS A 476 -58.37 6.21 -34.69
CA LYS A 476 -58.76 7.64 -34.52
C LYS A 476 -58.34 8.50 -33.30
N ASP A 477 -57.68 9.61 -33.67
CA ASP A 477 -57.94 11.02 -33.29
C ASP A 477 -57.54 11.65 -31.93
N LYS A 478 -56.57 12.58 -32.05
CA LYS A 478 -56.59 14.01 -31.64
C LYS A 478 -56.61 14.44 -30.15
N SER A 479 -55.83 15.51 -29.95
CA SER A 479 -56.05 16.67 -29.05
C SER A 479 -55.64 16.60 -27.57
N ILE A 480 -54.37 16.96 -27.35
CA ILE A 480 -53.95 18.12 -26.54
C ILE A 480 -55.02 18.72 -25.59
N LYS A 481 -54.82 18.58 -24.28
CA LYS A 481 -54.83 19.74 -23.36
C LYS A 481 -54.20 19.45 -21.99
N VAL A 482 -53.65 20.52 -21.40
CA VAL A 482 -52.89 20.50 -20.13
C VAL A 482 -53.69 21.17 -19.02
N LYS A 483 -53.84 20.47 -17.87
CA LYS A 483 -53.78 20.98 -16.48
C LYS A 483 -54.01 19.79 -15.53
N LYS A 484 -53.20 19.44 -14.52
CA LYS A 484 -52.55 20.14 -13.38
C LYS A 484 -53.30 19.90 -12.05
N ILE A 485 -52.52 19.60 -11.01
CA ILE A 485 -52.74 19.88 -9.56
C ILE A 485 -53.32 18.76 -8.66
N ASP A 486 -52.43 18.34 -7.73
CA ASP A 486 -52.61 17.94 -6.31
C ASP A 486 -53.09 16.57 -5.80
N LYS A 487 -52.15 15.92 -5.10
CA LYS A 487 -52.22 15.45 -3.68
C LYS A 487 -53.39 14.54 -3.24
N LYS A 488 -53.04 13.29 -2.90
CA LYS A 488 -52.59 12.94 -1.53
C LYS A 488 -51.97 11.55 -1.45
N ALA A 489 -51.22 11.29 -0.39
CA ALA A 489 -50.65 9.97 -0.08
C ALA A 489 -51.62 9.13 0.76
N ASN A 490 -51.44 7.81 0.72
CA ASN A 490 -51.65 6.97 1.91
C ASN A 490 -50.67 5.79 1.92
N LYS A 491 -50.37 5.25 3.10
CA LYS A 491 -49.34 4.20 3.33
C LYS A 491 -50.00 2.89 3.84
N PRO A 492 -49.24 1.82 4.18
CA PRO A 492 -49.58 0.46 3.75
C PRO A 492 -50.46 -0.31 4.75
N LYS A 493 -50.83 -1.54 4.36
CA LYS A 493 -51.21 -2.61 5.29
C LYS A 493 -50.32 -3.84 5.09
N LYS A 494 -50.14 -4.63 6.16
CA LYS A 494 -49.35 -5.86 6.23
C LYS A 494 -50.09 -6.88 7.09
N SER A 495 -50.26 -8.09 6.57
CA SER A 495 -50.72 -9.32 7.23
C SER A 495 -50.49 -10.44 6.20
N GLU A 496 -49.67 -11.49 6.36
CA GLU A 496 -49.28 -12.29 7.55
C GLU A 496 -50.41 -13.22 8.01
N ILE A 497 -50.05 -14.44 8.47
CA ILE A 497 -50.91 -15.62 8.83
C ILE A 497 -51.31 -16.50 7.62
N THR A 498 -51.12 -17.84 7.59
CA THR A 498 -50.27 -18.82 8.34
C THR A 498 -50.17 -20.17 7.56
N GLU A 499 -49.34 -21.14 8.03
CA GLU A 499 -49.54 -22.64 8.05
C GLU A 499 -49.83 -23.41 6.72
N GLU A 500 -49.48 -24.69 6.47
CA GLU A 500 -48.52 -25.68 7.01
C GLU A 500 -48.26 -26.73 5.84
N ILE A 501 -47.87 -28.03 5.89
CA ILE A 501 -47.65 -29.09 6.92
C ILE A 501 -46.68 -30.20 6.38
N THR A 502 -46.01 -30.97 7.26
CA THR A 502 -45.33 -32.29 7.05
C THR A 502 -44.06 -32.46 6.18
N VAL A 503 -43.35 -33.57 6.44
CA VAL A 503 -41.95 -33.91 6.06
C VAL A 503 -41.90 -35.34 5.41
N PRO A 504 -40.80 -36.15 5.43
CA PRO A 504 -40.12 -36.70 4.24
C PRO A 504 -40.45 -38.17 3.89
N ASP A 505 -39.79 -38.72 2.85
CA ASP A 505 -39.24 -40.09 2.88
C ASP A 505 -38.09 -40.32 1.85
N ASP A 506 -37.24 -41.30 2.16
CA ASP A 506 -36.05 -41.88 1.45
C ASP A 506 -35.96 -43.35 1.97
N PRO A 507 -35.45 -44.43 1.28
CA PRO A 507 -34.24 -44.44 0.45
C PRO A 507 -34.17 -45.47 -0.72
N GLY A 508 -32.98 -45.63 -1.32
CA GLY A 508 -32.58 -46.78 -2.15
C GLY A 508 -31.06 -46.78 -2.44
N ILE A 509 -30.21 -47.44 -1.63
CA ILE A 509 -29.74 -48.84 -1.80
C ILE A 509 -28.93 -49.00 -3.11
N ILE A 510 -27.60 -48.79 -3.10
CA ILE A 510 -26.50 -49.69 -2.67
C ILE A 510 -26.14 -50.76 -3.72
N ASN A 511 -24.86 -50.79 -4.12
CA ASN A 511 -24.02 -52.00 -4.15
C ASN A 511 -22.53 -51.66 -4.37
N ASP A 512 -21.67 -52.33 -3.59
CA ASP A 512 -20.20 -52.36 -3.64
C ASP A 512 -19.71 -53.44 -4.66
N GLU A 513 -18.43 -53.72 -4.93
CA GLU A 513 -17.16 -53.20 -4.37
C GLU A 513 -16.16 -52.76 -5.49
N GLU A 514 -14.94 -53.25 -5.80
CA GLU A 514 -14.05 -54.33 -5.30
C GLU A 514 -12.56 -53.92 -5.40
N ILE A 515 -11.93 -53.78 -4.22
CA ILE A 515 -10.52 -53.99 -3.80
C ILE A 515 -9.43 -54.27 -4.89
N HIS A 516 -8.32 -53.49 -4.89
CA HIS A 516 -6.98 -54.05 -4.54
C HIS A 516 -5.81 -53.04 -4.31
N GLU A 517 -5.15 -53.20 -3.16
CA GLU A 517 -3.80 -52.76 -2.75
C GLU A 517 -2.69 -53.65 -3.39
N PRO A 518 -1.36 -53.36 -3.32
CA PRO A 518 -0.65 -52.66 -2.24
C PRO A 518 0.35 -51.53 -2.62
#